data_AF-A0A1Y4QV23-F1
#
_entry.id   AF-A0A1Y4QV23-F1
#
_cell.length_a   1.000
_cell.length_b   1.000
_cell.length_c   1.000
_cell.angle_alpha   90.00
_cell.angle_beta   90.00
_cell.angle_gamma   90.00
#
_symmetry.space_group_name_H-M   'P 1'
#
loop_
_entity.id
_entity.type
_entity.pdbx_description
1 polymer ?
#
loop_
_entity_poly.entity_id
_entity_poly.type
_entity_poly.pdbx_seq_one_letter_code
_entity_poly.pdbx_strand_id
1 'polypeptide(L)'
;MRDSRRNRMSTSKTNATTDLWFGNVHYYKNPLDGTTNNLCIYLCHTNLAKRVCIVPMDEIDENKFYIKISRMNKVAYPLEAFEIKENLIGKQLSLRGKRITISYEEYLDISESVLAKLCHKVFHTYHQLGSIRRMNIQNVDYSTTEDHYKYITWFEHKTNIQFHKSIKRNPGLIKWGLYYIEIGENVGSELHKLRPAIIFRKNVSVKNPSDSSYIVIPITSKKRASKYYFNVPITVNGDVNYAKLNDIRRVSVKRVVRPLCDKAGKTIVLNAAEKQNIKNNLKLYLFGENE
;
A
#
# COMPACT_ATOMS: atom_id res chain seq x y z
N MET A 1 15.32 -57.73 -13.32
CA MET A 1 15.62 -57.61 -14.76
C MET A 1 14.34 -57.21 -15.46
N ARG A 2 14.14 -55.90 -15.66
CA ARG A 2 14.26 -55.19 -16.95
C ARG A 2 13.21 -55.64 -17.96
N ASP A 3 12.11 -54.92 -17.92
CA ASP A 3 11.12 -54.83 -18.99
C ASP A 3 11.09 -53.39 -19.55
N SER A 4 10.39 -53.23 -20.64
CA SER A 4 10.82 -52.56 -21.85
C SER A 4 10.18 -51.18 -22.09
N ARG A 5 10.90 -50.38 -22.91
CA ARG A 5 10.51 -49.21 -23.73
C ARG A 5 9.17 -48.52 -23.43
N ARG A 6 9.23 -47.19 -23.22
CA ARG A 6 8.27 -46.25 -23.85
C ARG A 6 8.84 -44.83 -23.97
N ASN A 7 8.84 -44.37 -25.22
CA ASN A 7 8.96 -42.97 -25.64
C ASN A 7 8.20 -42.04 -24.68
N ARG A 8 8.85 -40.98 -24.20
CA ARG A 8 8.17 -39.74 -23.86
C ARG A 8 8.68 -38.66 -24.80
N MET A 9 7.85 -38.40 -25.80
CA MET A 9 7.82 -37.18 -26.59
C MET A 9 8.04 -35.97 -25.68
N SER A 10 8.97 -35.11 -26.08
CA SER A 10 9.12 -33.77 -25.53
C SER A 10 7.82 -33.01 -25.76
N THR A 11 7.07 -32.76 -24.70
CA THR A 11 6.01 -31.76 -24.73
C THR A 11 6.59 -30.51 -24.09
N SER A 12 7.15 -29.66 -24.94
CA SER A 12 7.55 -28.30 -24.58
C SER A 12 6.30 -27.53 -24.15
N LYS A 13 6.01 -27.50 -22.85
CA LYS A 13 5.15 -26.46 -22.28
C LYS A 13 6.02 -25.24 -21.99
N THR A 14 6.28 -24.46 -23.03
CA THR A 14 6.70 -23.07 -22.90
C THR A 14 5.54 -22.26 -22.34
N ASN A 15 5.33 -22.32 -21.02
CA ASN A 15 4.66 -21.24 -20.32
C ASN A 15 5.68 -20.11 -20.18
N ALA A 16 5.85 -19.33 -21.26
CA ALA A 16 6.53 -18.05 -21.17
C ALA A 16 5.65 -17.15 -20.28
N THR A 17 5.94 -17.13 -18.99
CA THR A 17 5.55 -16.00 -18.15
C THR A 17 6.09 -14.75 -18.84
N THR A 18 5.19 -13.94 -19.38
CA THR A 18 5.52 -12.60 -19.85
C THR A 18 6.06 -11.84 -18.65
N ASP A 19 7.38 -11.75 -18.52
CA ASP A 19 8.01 -10.93 -17.49
C ASP A 19 7.64 -9.46 -17.75
N LEU A 20 6.58 -9.00 -17.09
CA LEU A 20 6.17 -7.61 -17.10
C LEU A 20 7.23 -6.79 -16.37
N TRP A 21 7.88 -5.90 -17.11
CA TRP A 21 8.95 -5.07 -16.58
C TRP A 21 8.74 -3.64 -17.03
N PHE A 22 8.94 -2.68 -16.11
CA PHE A 22 8.63 -1.27 -16.33
C PHE A 22 9.37 -0.72 -17.55
N GLY A 23 8.65 0.00 -18.42
CA GLY A 23 9.20 0.54 -19.66
C GLY A 23 9.26 -0.47 -20.82
N ASN A 24 8.87 -1.73 -20.62
CA ASN A 24 8.68 -2.66 -21.73
C ASN A 24 7.48 -2.25 -22.58
N VAL A 25 7.63 -2.44 -23.90
CA VAL A 25 6.52 -2.24 -24.85
C VAL A 25 5.80 -3.56 -25.09
N HIS A 26 4.49 -3.57 -24.95
CA HIS A 26 3.64 -4.75 -25.10
C HIS A 26 2.48 -4.47 -26.04
N TYR A 27 2.00 -5.53 -26.69
CA TYR A 27 0.66 -5.51 -27.25
C TYR A 27 -0.38 -5.58 -26.12
N TYR A 28 -1.57 -5.02 -26.32
CA TYR A 28 -2.70 -5.22 -25.42
C TYR A 28 -4.02 -5.31 -26.18
N LYS A 29 -5.01 -5.92 -25.53
CA LYS A 29 -6.40 -5.90 -25.98
C LYS A 29 -7.12 -4.72 -25.33
N ASN A 30 -7.67 -3.82 -26.13
CA ASN A 30 -8.39 -2.66 -25.63
C ASN A 30 -9.69 -3.14 -24.93
N PRO A 31 -9.91 -2.79 -23.64
CA PRO A 31 -11.08 -3.24 -22.91
C PRO A 31 -12.39 -2.58 -23.37
N LEU A 32 -12.33 -1.44 -24.09
CA LEU A 32 -13.52 -0.69 -24.50
C LEU A 32 -14.16 -1.27 -25.76
N ASP A 33 -13.35 -1.56 -26.78
CA ASP A 33 -13.83 -2.01 -28.11
C ASP A 33 -13.38 -3.43 -28.46
N GLY A 34 -12.54 -4.06 -27.64
CA GLY A 34 -12.03 -5.41 -27.87
C GLY A 34 -10.95 -5.52 -28.94
N THR A 35 -10.50 -4.41 -29.53
CA THR A 35 -9.44 -4.40 -30.55
C THR A 35 -8.15 -4.97 -29.99
N THR A 36 -7.42 -5.70 -30.84
CA THR A 36 -6.16 -6.34 -30.51
C THR A 36 -5.01 -5.66 -31.25
N ASN A 37 -3.77 -6.01 -30.91
CA ASN A 37 -2.55 -5.44 -31.51
C ASN A 37 -2.29 -3.96 -31.21
N ASN A 38 -3.04 -3.34 -30.29
CA ASN A 38 -2.70 -2.02 -29.75
C ASN A 38 -1.37 -2.10 -29.00
N LEU A 39 -0.54 -1.06 -29.09
CA LEU A 39 0.75 -1.00 -28.40
C LEU A 39 0.64 -0.16 -27.13
N CYS A 40 1.35 -0.57 -26.10
CA CYS A 40 1.43 0.16 -24.85
C CYS A 40 2.79 0.01 -24.19
N ILE A 41 3.14 0.98 -23.35
CA ILE A 41 4.23 0.87 -22.39
C ILE A 41 3.63 0.38 -21.08
N TYR A 42 4.16 -0.73 -20.56
CA TYR A 42 3.82 -1.18 -19.23
C TYR A 42 4.52 -0.28 -18.19
N LEU A 43 3.75 0.34 -17.30
CA LEU A 43 4.29 1.18 -16.22
C LEU A 43 4.49 0.38 -14.94
N CYS A 44 3.40 -0.11 -14.35
CA CYS A 44 3.43 -0.74 -13.04
C CYS A 44 2.21 -1.61 -12.77
N HIS A 45 2.30 -2.47 -11.75
CA HIS A 45 1.13 -3.03 -11.09
C HIS A 45 0.47 -1.96 -10.22
N THR A 46 -0.86 -1.98 -10.17
CA THR A 46 -1.66 -1.05 -9.36
C THR A 46 -1.98 -1.66 -8.00
N ASN A 47 -2.67 -0.90 -7.15
CA ASN A 47 -3.15 -1.40 -5.86
C ASN A 47 -4.32 -2.41 -6.00
N LEU A 48 -4.87 -2.58 -7.20
CA LEU A 48 -5.92 -3.56 -7.48
C LEU A 48 -5.29 -4.88 -7.95
N ALA A 49 -5.81 -6.00 -7.42
CA ALA A 49 -5.30 -7.32 -7.76
C ALA A 49 -5.41 -7.59 -9.27
N LYS A 50 -4.30 -8.06 -9.87
CA LYS A 50 -4.19 -8.39 -11.32
C LYS A 50 -4.55 -7.22 -12.23
N ARG A 51 -4.24 -6.00 -11.80
CA ARG A 51 -4.44 -4.77 -12.58
C ARG A 51 -3.10 -4.06 -12.76
N VAL A 52 -2.87 -3.62 -13.97
CA VAL A 52 -1.65 -2.91 -14.37
C VAL A 52 -2.01 -1.56 -14.97
N CYS A 53 -1.14 -0.58 -14.77
CA CYS A 53 -1.22 0.71 -15.45
C CYS A 53 -0.38 0.63 -16.72
N ILE A 54 -0.99 1.05 -17.83
CA ILE A 54 -0.32 1.14 -19.13
C ILE A 54 -0.44 2.55 -19.70
N VAL A 55 0.48 2.88 -20.59
CA VAL A 55 0.46 4.10 -21.40
C VAL A 55 0.26 3.68 -22.86
N PRO A 56 -0.85 4.07 -23.50
CA PRO A 56 -1.08 3.78 -24.91
C PRO A 56 0.02 4.37 -25.79
N MET A 57 0.35 3.65 -26.86
CA MET A 57 1.25 4.12 -27.90
C MET A 57 0.52 4.12 -29.24
N ASP A 58 0.59 5.24 -29.94
CA ASP A 58 0.01 5.33 -31.28
C ASP A 58 0.78 6.28 -32.21
N GLU A 59 0.27 6.45 -33.43
CA GLU A 59 0.69 7.52 -34.34
C GLU A 59 0.45 8.90 -33.73
N ILE A 60 1.17 9.91 -34.22
CA ILE A 60 1.09 11.27 -33.69
C ILE A 60 -0.29 11.87 -34.00
N ASP A 61 -0.95 12.36 -32.95
CA ASP A 61 -2.11 13.24 -32.99
C ASP A 61 -1.69 14.59 -32.41
N GLU A 62 -1.66 15.62 -33.26
CA GLU A 62 -1.18 16.96 -32.90
C GLU A 62 -2.07 17.64 -31.84
N ASN A 63 -3.29 17.16 -31.62
CA ASN A 63 -4.22 17.71 -30.62
C ASN A 63 -3.99 17.15 -29.21
N LYS A 64 -3.08 16.18 -29.07
CA LYS A 64 -2.84 15.47 -27.81
C LYS A 64 -1.43 15.69 -27.32
N PHE A 65 -1.28 15.73 -26.00
CA PHE A 65 0.05 15.70 -25.40
C PHE A 65 0.66 14.30 -25.57
N TYR A 66 1.82 14.25 -26.22
CA TYR A 66 2.56 13.01 -26.47
C TYR A 66 4.04 13.15 -26.13
N ILE A 67 4.69 12.01 -25.86
CA ILE A 67 6.14 11.89 -25.69
C ILE A 67 6.69 11.03 -26.81
N LYS A 68 7.69 11.55 -27.55
CA LYS A 68 8.37 10.80 -28.61
C LYS A 68 9.22 9.70 -28.00
N ILE A 69 9.18 8.51 -28.62
CA ILE A 69 9.99 7.36 -28.22
C ILE A 69 11.08 7.17 -29.26
N SER A 70 12.33 7.36 -28.86
CA SER A 70 13.49 7.50 -29.75
C SER A 70 13.69 6.32 -30.72
N ARG A 71 13.19 5.13 -30.38
CA ARG A 71 13.37 3.89 -31.15
C ARG A 71 12.12 3.43 -31.89
N MET A 72 11.08 4.26 -31.95
CA MET A 72 9.78 3.89 -32.52
C MET A 72 9.16 5.06 -33.30
N ASN A 73 8.42 4.73 -34.35
CA ASN A 73 7.62 5.72 -35.09
C ASN A 73 6.32 6.10 -34.34
N LYS A 74 5.97 5.34 -33.30
CA LYS A 74 4.84 5.63 -32.41
C LYS A 74 5.29 6.43 -31.20
N VAL A 75 4.39 7.26 -30.71
CA VAL A 75 4.57 8.11 -29.52
C VAL A 75 3.76 7.58 -28.36
N ALA A 76 4.15 7.93 -27.14
CA ALA A 76 3.43 7.57 -25.92
C ALA A 76 2.44 8.67 -25.52
N TYR A 77 1.26 8.29 -25.06
CA TYR A 77 0.20 9.20 -24.59
C TYR A 77 0.01 9.10 -23.07
N PRO A 78 0.90 9.71 -22.26
CA PRO A 78 0.85 9.56 -20.80
C PRO A 78 -0.43 10.12 -20.18
N LEU A 79 -1.01 11.19 -20.74
CA LEU A 79 -2.28 11.73 -20.26
C LEU A 79 -3.47 10.81 -20.55
N GLU A 80 -3.30 9.79 -21.40
CA GLU A 80 -4.29 8.75 -21.65
C GLU A 80 -4.06 7.48 -20.82
N ALA A 81 -3.01 7.43 -20.00
CA ALA A 81 -2.69 6.25 -19.20
C ALA A 81 -3.88 5.75 -18.35
N PHE A 82 -4.07 4.43 -18.32
CA PHE A 82 -5.22 3.82 -17.65
C PHE A 82 -4.92 2.42 -17.14
N GLU A 83 -5.82 1.92 -16.29
CA GLU A 83 -5.69 0.60 -15.68
C GLU A 83 -6.41 -0.47 -16.50
N ILE A 84 -5.73 -1.59 -16.76
CA ILE A 84 -6.31 -2.77 -17.41
C ILE A 84 -6.08 -4.02 -16.58
N LYS A 85 -6.87 -5.07 -16.84
CA LYS A 85 -6.59 -6.39 -16.29
C LYS A 85 -5.29 -6.92 -16.90
N GLU A 86 -4.45 -7.54 -16.09
CA GLU A 86 -3.14 -8.07 -16.49
C GLU A 86 -3.26 -9.07 -17.66
N ASN A 87 -4.33 -9.87 -17.69
CA ASN A 87 -4.58 -10.82 -18.77
C ASN A 87 -4.94 -10.18 -20.14
N LEU A 88 -5.14 -8.85 -20.18
CA LEU A 88 -5.30 -8.10 -21.42
C LEU A 88 -3.96 -7.62 -21.98
N ILE A 89 -2.86 -7.77 -21.23
CA ILE A 89 -1.51 -7.58 -21.75
C ILE A 89 -1.15 -8.79 -22.60
N GLY A 90 -0.79 -8.52 -23.84
CA GLY A 90 -0.29 -9.48 -24.79
C GLY A 90 1.24 -9.60 -24.76
N LYS A 91 1.77 -10.18 -25.84
CA LYS A 91 3.19 -10.44 -26.00
C LYS A 91 3.99 -9.13 -25.94
N GLN A 92 5.19 -9.19 -25.34
CA GLN A 92 6.16 -8.11 -25.42
C GLN A 92 6.63 -7.90 -26.87
N LEU A 93 6.69 -6.64 -27.31
CA LEU A 93 7.20 -6.29 -28.63
C LEU A 93 8.70 -6.60 -28.71
N SER A 94 9.11 -7.22 -29.81
CA SER A 94 10.51 -7.49 -30.10
C SER A 94 10.84 -7.23 -31.56
N LEU A 95 12.04 -6.70 -31.80
CA LEU A 95 12.59 -6.46 -33.14
C LEU A 95 13.87 -7.29 -33.28
N ARG A 96 13.92 -8.17 -34.30
CA ARG A 96 15.07 -9.07 -34.54
C ARG A 96 15.50 -9.86 -33.30
N GLY A 97 14.52 -10.36 -32.54
CA GLY A 97 14.75 -11.12 -31.30
C GLY A 97 15.11 -10.28 -30.07
N LYS A 98 15.33 -8.97 -30.21
CA LYS A 98 15.59 -8.07 -29.06
C LYS A 98 14.29 -7.44 -28.59
N ARG A 99 14.06 -7.49 -27.26
CA ARG A 99 12.91 -6.85 -26.61
C ARG A 99 12.97 -5.33 -26.79
N ILE A 100 11.84 -4.73 -27.13
CA ILE A 100 11.72 -3.27 -27.19
C ILE A 100 11.39 -2.74 -25.80
N THR A 101 12.20 -1.79 -25.36
CA THR A 101 12.07 -1.05 -24.12
C THR A 101 12.34 0.42 -24.41
N ILE A 102 11.70 1.30 -23.66
CA ILE A 102 12.06 2.72 -23.65
C ILE A 102 13.34 2.93 -22.82
N SER A 103 13.99 4.08 -23.01
CA SER A 103 15.09 4.52 -22.16
C SER A 103 14.59 4.89 -20.76
N TYR A 104 15.50 4.97 -19.79
CA TYR A 104 15.14 5.38 -18.43
C TYR A 104 14.66 6.83 -18.36
N GLU A 105 15.25 7.72 -19.15
CA GLU A 105 14.82 9.13 -19.26
C GLU A 105 13.39 9.23 -19.78
N GLU A 106 13.08 8.56 -20.91
CA GLU A 106 11.70 8.49 -21.43
C GLU A 106 10.73 7.89 -20.41
N TYR A 107 11.16 6.88 -19.66
CA TYR A 107 10.34 6.30 -18.59
C TYR A 107 10.03 7.30 -17.48
N LEU A 108 11.00 8.11 -17.07
CA LEU A 108 10.79 9.15 -16.07
C LEU A 108 9.83 10.22 -16.58
N ASP A 109 10.02 10.74 -17.79
CA ASP A 109 9.14 11.77 -18.37
C ASP A 109 7.67 11.31 -18.46
N ILE A 110 7.48 10.06 -18.90
CA ILE A 110 6.17 9.42 -18.95
C ILE A 110 5.60 9.27 -17.54
N SER A 111 6.39 8.77 -16.59
CA SER A 111 5.95 8.53 -15.21
C SER A 111 5.54 9.82 -14.51
N GLU A 112 6.30 10.89 -14.68
CA GLU A 112 5.99 12.23 -14.14
C GLU A 112 4.72 12.80 -14.76
N SER A 113 4.52 12.63 -16.07
CA SER A 113 3.30 13.05 -16.75
C SER A 113 2.05 12.29 -16.24
N VAL A 114 2.19 10.98 -16.00
CA VAL A 114 1.11 10.17 -15.41
C VAL A 114 0.84 10.57 -13.96
N LEU A 115 1.89 10.87 -13.18
CA LEU A 115 1.73 11.38 -11.82
C LEU A 115 0.99 12.72 -11.80
N ALA A 116 1.38 13.66 -12.67
CA ALA A 116 0.73 14.95 -12.82
C ALA A 116 -0.77 14.80 -13.17
N LYS A 117 -1.10 13.89 -14.09
CA LYS A 117 -2.50 13.53 -14.41
C LYS A 117 -3.27 13.07 -13.16
N LEU A 118 -2.68 12.18 -12.36
CA LEU A 118 -3.32 11.67 -11.14
C LEU A 118 -3.54 12.79 -10.11
N CYS A 119 -2.54 13.65 -9.90
CA CYS A 119 -2.65 14.82 -9.02
C CYS A 119 -3.75 15.79 -9.50
N HIS A 120 -3.81 16.07 -10.80
CA HIS A 120 -4.84 16.94 -11.37
C HIS A 120 -6.25 16.35 -11.22
N LYS A 121 -6.41 15.03 -11.40
CA LYS A 121 -7.69 14.35 -11.16
C LYS A 121 -8.16 14.52 -9.72
N VAL A 122 -7.26 14.39 -8.74
CA VAL A 122 -7.57 14.61 -7.32
C VAL A 122 -7.98 16.06 -7.09
N PHE A 123 -7.20 17.02 -7.60
CA PHE A 123 -7.51 18.45 -7.48
C PHE A 123 -8.88 18.81 -8.08
N HIS A 124 -9.16 18.34 -9.30
CA HIS A 124 -10.43 18.56 -9.97
C HIS A 124 -11.61 17.98 -9.18
N THR A 125 -11.44 16.79 -8.59
CA THR A 125 -12.46 16.18 -7.72
C THR A 125 -12.80 17.10 -6.53
N TYR A 126 -11.79 17.67 -5.86
CA TYR A 126 -12.02 18.64 -4.78
C TYR A 126 -12.69 19.92 -5.27
N HIS A 127 -12.30 20.42 -6.45
CA HIS A 127 -12.93 21.60 -7.02
C HIS A 127 -14.43 21.37 -7.30
N GLN A 128 -14.79 20.20 -7.86
CA GLN A 128 -16.17 19.81 -8.09
C GLN A 128 -16.98 19.72 -6.79
N LEU A 129 -16.42 19.12 -5.73
CA LEU A 129 -17.05 19.08 -4.41
C LEU A 129 -17.32 20.49 -3.86
N GLY A 130 -16.39 21.43 -4.06
CA GLY A 130 -16.57 22.83 -3.70
C GLY A 130 -17.67 23.54 -4.50
N SER A 131 -17.81 23.23 -5.79
CA SER A 131 -18.90 23.77 -6.63
C SER A 131 -20.27 23.22 -6.23
N ILE A 132 -20.37 21.92 -5.94
CA ILE A 132 -21.61 21.28 -5.43
C ILE A 132 -22.03 21.94 -4.10
N ARG A 133 -21.07 22.23 -3.22
CA ARG A 133 -21.34 22.95 -1.95
C ARG A 133 -22.00 24.31 -2.17
N ARG A 134 -21.55 25.07 -3.18
CA ARG A 134 -22.17 26.37 -3.50
C ARG A 134 -23.61 26.23 -4.01
N MET A 135 -23.90 25.17 -4.76
CA MET A 135 -25.23 24.93 -5.33
C MET A 135 -26.25 24.42 -4.29
N ASN A 136 -25.79 23.74 -3.23
CA ASN A 136 -26.64 23.12 -2.21
C ASN A 136 -26.67 23.89 -0.88
N ILE A 137 -26.51 25.22 -0.90
CA ILE A 137 -26.39 26.04 0.32
C ILE A 137 -27.60 25.93 1.28
N GLN A 138 -28.75 25.45 0.79
CA GLN A 138 -29.96 25.25 1.56
C GLN A 138 -30.06 23.86 2.25
N ASN A 139 -29.18 22.91 1.91
CA ASN A 139 -29.13 21.58 2.55
C ASN A 139 -28.05 21.57 3.63
N VAL A 140 -28.44 21.27 4.87
CA VAL A 140 -27.61 21.37 6.09
C VAL A 140 -26.50 20.29 6.17
N ASP A 141 -26.53 19.29 5.29
CA ASP A 141 -25.64 18.11 5.34
C ASP A 141 -24.51 18.19 4.30
N TYR A 142 -23.62 19.17 4.44
CA TYR A 142 -22.45 19.32 3.56
C TYR A 142 -21.12 19.10 4.32
N SER A 143 -20.14 18.49 3.64
CA SER A 143 -18.78 18.38 4.16
C SER A 143 -18.18 19.76 4.39
N THR A 144 -17.76 20.02 5.63
CA THR A 144 -17.27 21.33 6.03
C THR A 144 -15.91 21.62 5.41
N THR A 145 -15.48 22.90 5.43
CA THR A 145 -14.07 23.24 5.11
C THR A 145 -13.11 22.46 6.01
N GLU A 146 -13.51 22.21 7.27
CA GLU A 146 -12.75 21.45 8.24
C GLU A 146 -12.55 19.99 7.81
N ASP A 147 -13.57 19.33 7.24
CA ASP A 147 -13.48 17.95 6.77
C ASP A 147 -12.50 17.81 5.60
N HIS A 148 -12.54 18.75 4.64
CA HIS A 148 -11.59 18.78 3.52
C HIS A 148 -10.17 19.05 4.00
N TYR A 149 -9.98 20.01 4.92
CA TYR A 149 -8.67 20.31 5.51
C TYR A 149 -8.07 19.08 6.21
N LYS A 150 -8.86 18.41 7.06
CA LYS A 150 -8.43 17.19 7.76
C LYS A 150 -8.05 16.08 6.80
N TYR A 151 -8.83 15.88 5.73
CA TYR A 151 -8.54 14.82 4.77
C TYR A 151 -7.28 15.11 3.93
N ILE A 152 -7.09 16.34 3.44
CA ILE A 152 -5.92 16.70 2.63
C ILE A 152 -4.65 16.62 3.46
N THR A 153 -4.65 17.16 4.68
CA THR A 153 -3.50 17.05 5.59
C THR A 153 -3.20 15.60 5.99
N TRP A 154 -4.24 14.77 6.15
CA TRP A 154 -4.07 13.33 6.34
C TRP A 154 -3.41 12.65 5.13
N PHE A 155 -3.80 13.00 3.91
CA PHE A 155 -3.23 12.46 2.68
C PHE A 155 -1.75 12.85 2.52
N GLU A 156 -1.42 14.11 2.77
CA GLU A 156 -0.04 14.60 2.81
C GLU A 156 0.80 13.82 3.84
N HIS A 157 0.27 13.64 5.05
CA HIS A 157 0.97 12.89 6.10
C HIS A 157 1.22 11.42 5.70
N LYS A 158 0.24 10.75 5.08
CA LYS A 158 0.39 9.37 4.58
C LYS A 158 1.48 9.31 3.50
N THR A 159 1.53 10.30 2.61
CA THR A 159 2.57 10.46 1.58
C THR A 159 3.95 10.60 2.24
N ASN A 160 4.07 11.46 3.26
CA ASN A 160 5.32 11.66 4.01
C ASN A 160 5.79 10.39 4.73
N ILE A 161 4.88 9.63 5.36
CA ILE A 161 5.22 8.32 5.95
C ILE A 161 5.75 7.37 4.86
N GLN A 162 5.10 7.34 3.70
CA GLN A 162 5.40 6.37 2.65
C GLN A 162 6.74 6.65 1.95
N PHE A 163 7.00 7.91 1.61
CA PHE A 163 8.10 8.29 0.72
C PHE A 163 9.26 9.01 1.42
N HIS A 164 9.00 9.74 2.52
CA HIS A 164 10.02 10.57 3.18
C HIS A 164 10.62 9.98 4.45
N LYS A 165 10.04 8.92 5.02
CA LYS A 165 10.67 8.20 6.15
C LYS A 165 11.69 7.19 5.64
N SER A 166 12.97 7.57 5.66
CA SER A 166 14.07 6.64 5.41
C SER A 166 14.09 5.56 6.51
N ILE A 167 13.69 4.33 6.20
CA ILE A 167 13.84 3.22 7.14
C ILE A 167 15.29 2.77 7.09
N LYS A 168 16.11 3.32 7.99
CA LYS A 168 17.49 2.89 8.20
C LYS A 168 17.50 1.50 8.86
N ARG A 169 17.17 0.46 8.10
CA ARG A 169 17.08 -0.96 8.53
C ARG A 169 16.00 -1.21 9.61
N ASN A 170 15.42 -2.40 9.58
CA ASN A 170 14.48 -2.87 10.62
C ASN A 170 15.15 -2.71 12.00
N PRO A 171 14.62 -1.88 12.92
CA PRO A 171 15.36 -1.44 14.11
C PRO A 171 15.49 -2.53 15.20
N GLY A 172 15.23 -3.80 14.88
CA GLY A 172 15.34 -4.89 15.84
C GLY A 172 14.32 -4.81 16.97
N LEU A 173 13.12 -4.28 16.71
CA LEU A 173 12.07 -4.07 17.73
C LEU A 173 11.92 -5.26 18.68
N ILE A 174 11.83 -5.02 19.99
CA ILE A 174 11.78 -6.10 20.98
C ILE A 174 10.35 -6.67 21.02
N LYS A 175 10.21 -8.00 20.92
CA LYS A 175 8.91 -8.66 21.08
C LYS A 175 8.41 -8.42 22.51
N TRP A 176 7.15 -8.03 22.66
CA TRP A 176 6.54 -7.55 23.90
C TRP A 176 7.09 -6.22 24.42
N GLY A 177 7.92 -5.52 23.64
CA GLY A 177 8.33 -4.16 23.92
C GLY A 177 7.25 -3.15 23.56
N LEU A 178 7.22 -2.03 24.27
CA LEU A 178 6.29 -0.93 24.05
C LEU A 178 6.92 0.15 23.20
N TYR A 179 6.20 0.62 22.19
CA TYR A 179 6.66 1.65 21.25
C TYR A 179 5.53 2.63 20.96
N TYR A 180 5.89 3.89 20.71
CA TYR A 180 4.96 4.86 20.14
C TYR A 180 4.77 4.58 18.65
N ILE A 181 3.51 4.40 18.25
CA ILE A 181 3.11 4.02 16.90
C ILE A 181 2.05 4.99 16.39
N GLU A 182 2.20 5.40 15.13
CA GLU A 182 1.20 6.15 14.38
C GLU A 182 0.11 5.21 13.86
N ILE A 183 -0.86 4.91 14.73
CA ILE A 183 -1.89 3.88 14.50
C ILE A 183 -2.97 4.34 13.51
N GLY A 184 -3.11 5.65 13.30
CA GLY A 184 -3.70 6.27 12.10
C GLY A 184 -4.88 5.54 11.45
N GLU A 185 -5.96 5.40 12.21
CA GLU A 185 -7.28 4.94 11.80
C GLU A 185 -8.27 5.95 12.37
N ASN A 186 -9.23 6.54 11.66
CA ASN A 186 -9.98 6.06 10.49
C ASN A 186 -10.11 7.08 9.34
N VAL A 187 -10.91 6.71 8.34
CA VAL A 187 -11.50 7.59 7.32
C VAL A 187 -12.31 8.71 8.02
N GLY A 188 -12.19 9.96 7.58
CA GLY A 188 -12.97 11.10 8.10
C GLY A 188 -12.17 12.05 9.00
N SER A 189 -12.85 12.73 9.92
CA SER A 189 -12.32 13.80 10.77
C SER A 189 -11.51 13.34 12.00
N GLU A 190 -11.13 12.06 12.02
CA GLU A 190 -10.55 11.44 13.20
C GLU A 190 -9.12 11.92 13.48
N LEU A 191 -8.93 12.41 14.71
CA LEU A 191 -7.66 12.93 15.16
C LEU A 191 -6.54 11.90 15.07
N HIS A 192 -5.45 12.29 14.40
CA HIS A 192 -4.17 11.60 14.40
C HIS A 192 -3.71 11.35 15.83
N LYS A 193 -3.59 10.07 16.21
CA LYS A 193 -3.16 9.68 17.55
C LYS A 193 -1.89 8.85 17.48
N LEU A 194 -0.78 9.45 17.90
CA LEU A 194 0.41 8.73 18.31
C LEU A 194 0.06 7.98 19.60
N ARG A 195 0.14 6.64 19.60
CA ARG A 195 -0.23 5.83 20.76
C ARG A 195 0.86 4.83 21.11
N PRO A 196 1.10 4.58 22.40
CA PRO A 196 1.90 3.44 22.81
C PRO A 196 1.20 2.14 22.39
N ALA A 197 1.98 1.16 21.95
CA ALA A 197 1.49 -0.16 21.57
C ALA A 197 2.56 -1.22 21.82
N ILE A 198 2.10 -2.45 22.07
CA ILE A 198 2.94 -3.63 22.30
C ILE A 198 3.29 -4.26 20.96
N ILE A 199 4.57 -4.56 20.72
CA ILE A 199 4.99 -5.37 19.56
C ILE A 199 4.69 -6.84 19.85
N PHE A 200 3.54 -7.32 19.38
CA PHE A 200 3.07 -8.68 19.66
C PHE A 200 3.74 -9.73 18.75
N ARG A 201 3.78 -9.46 17.44
CA ARG A 201 4.37 -10.36 16.45
C ARG A 201 5.12 -9.58 15.38
N LYS A 202 6.23 -10.14 14.91
CA LYS A 202 6.99 -9.62 13.77
C LYS A 202 6.57 -10.36 12.50
N ASN A 203 6.29 -9.59 11.45
CA ASN A 203 6.13 -10.07 10.08
C ASN A 203 7.21 -9.41 9.23
N VAL A 204 8.41 -9.98 9.28
CA VAL A 204 9.62 -9.43 8.67
C VAL A 204 9.71 -9.89 7.22
N SER A 205 9.84 -8.95 6.29
CA SER A 205 10.25 -9.27 4.92
C SER A 205 11.77 -9.38 4.89
N VAL A 206 12.27 -10.59 4.59
CA VAL A 206 13.72 -10.85 4.47
C VAL A 206 14.29 -10.12 3.25
N LYS A 207 13.52 -10.02 2.17
CA LYS A 207 13.93 -9.39 0.92
C LYS A 207 13.92 -7.87 0.99
N ASN A 208 12.98 -7.28 1.73
CA ASN A 208 12.90 -5.83 1.89
C ASN A 208 12.54 -5.44 3.34
N PRO A 209 13.54 -5.12 4.19
CA PRO A 209 13.30 -4.72 5.56
C PRO A 209 12.34 -3.52 5.70
N SER A 210 12.26 -2.63 4.69
CA SER A 210 11.35 -1.48 4.74
C SER A 210 9.86 -1.84 4.60
N ASP A 211 9.59 -3.04 4.09
CA ASP A 211 8.24 -3.61 3.98
C ASP A 211 7.90 -4.52 5.17
N SER A 212 8.78 -4.56 6.18
CA SER A 212 8.48 -5.25 7.43
C SER A 212 7.26 -4.62 8.09
N SER A 213 6.50 -5.48 8.75
CA SER A 213 5.30 -5.09 9.47
C SER A 213 5.23 -5.82 10.80
N TYR A 214 4.46 -5.28 11.73
CA TYR A 214 4.29 -5.86 13.06
C TYR A 214 2.82 -5.96 13.37
N ILE A 215 2.43 -7.03 14.04
CA ILE A 215 1.15 -7.09 14.73
C ILE A 215 1.36 -6.39 16.07
N VAL A 216 0.54 -5.39 16.34
CA VAL A 216 0.64 -4.55 17.52
C VAL A 216 -0.66 -4.51 18.28
N ILE A 217 -0.56 -4.39 19.61
CA ILE A 217 -1.70 -4.26 20.52
C ILE A 217 -1.66 -2.84 21.09
N PRO A 218 -2.60 -1.95 20.73
CA PRO A 218 -2.62 -0.57 21.24
C PRO A 218 -2.82 -0.52 22.75
N ILE A 219 -2.24 0.50 23.39
CA ILE A 219 -2.37 0.75 24.82
C ILE A 219 -3.15 2.05 25.07
N THR A 220 -3.91 2.09 26.15
CA THR A 220 -4.59 3.29 26.65
C THR A 220 -4.41 3.44 28.16
N SER A 221 -4.17 4.67 28.62
CA SER A 221 -4.16 5.03 30.05
C SER A 221 -5.56 5.36 30.59
N LYS A 222 -6.58 5.44 29.72
CA LYS A 222 -7.94 5.81 30.13
C LYS A 222 -8.55 4.76 31.06
N LYS A 223 -8.86 5.14 32.30
CA LYS A 223 -9.49 4.28 33.31
C LYS A 223 -10.74 3.55 32.82
N ARG A 224 -11.59 4.21 32.01
CA ARG A 224 -12.80 3.58 31.43
C ARG A 224 -12.53 2.30 30.63
N ALA A 225 -11.29 2.08 30.18
CA ALA A 225 -10.90 0.88 29.47
C ALA A 225 -10.98 -0.38 30.36
N SER A 226 -10.93 -0.25 31.69
CA SER A 226 -11.08 -1.37 32.62
C SER A 226 -12.44 -2.07 32.54
N LYS A 227 -13.47 -1.38 32.03
CA LYS A 227 -14.84 -1.92 31.95
C LYS A 227 -15.02 -2.97 30.86
N TYR A 228 -14.09 -3.08 29.91
CA TYR A 228 -14.18 -4.05 28.83
C TYR A 228 -13.40 -5.30 29.22
N TYR A 229 -14.08 -6.45 29.26
CA TYR A 229 -13.50 -7.73 29.69
C TYR A 229 -12.27 -8.15 28.85
N PHE A 230 -12.21 -7.74 27.58
CA PHE A 230 -11.11 -8.03 26.68
C PHE A 230 -9.92 -7.06 26.81
N ASN A 231 -10.00 -6.03 27.66
CA ASN A 231 -8.87 -5.14 27.90
C ASN A 231 -8.03 -5.65 29.07
N VAL A 232 -6.74 -5.85 28.83
CA VAL A 232 -5.84 -6.46 29.81
C VAL A 232 -5.04 -5.37 30.54
N PRO A 233 -5.06 -5.32 31.89
CA PRO A 233 -4.23 -4.38 32.62
C PRO A 233 -2.74 -4.73 32.47
N ILE A 234 -1.93 -3.70 32.26
CA ILE A 234 -0.47 -3.74 32.20
C ILE A 234 0.10 -2.57 33.00
N THR A 235 1.31 -2.71 33.50
CA THR A 235 2.02 -1.66 34.24
C THR A 235 2.98 -0.93 33.32
N VAL A 236 2.87 0.39 33.26
CA VAL A 236 3.78 1.25 32.50
C VAL A 236 4.24 2.37 33.41
N ASN A 237 5.53 2.40 33.74
CA ASN A 237 6.13 3.41 34.62
C ASN A 237 5.45 3.57 35.99
N GLY A 238 4.86 2.49 36.51
CA GLY A 238 4.14 2.47 37.79
C GLY A 238 2.64 2.69 37.67
N ASP A 239 2.14 3.12 36.50
CA ASP A 239 0.71 3.35 36.27
C ASP A 239 0.04 2.17 35.57
N VAL A 240 -1.18 1.87 35.99
CA VAL A 240 -2.03 0.88 35.33
C VAL A 240 -2.54 1.45 34.00
N ASN A 241 -2.18 0.75 32.93
CA ASN A 241 -2.62 0.98 31.57
C ASN A 241 -3.34 -0.26 31.05
N TYR A 242 -4.01 -0.14 29.90
CA TYR A 242 -4.81 -1.23 29.35
C TYR A 242 -4.40 -1.54 27.92
N ALA A 243 -4.05 -2.80 27.66
CA ALA A 243 -3.84 -3.35 26.34
C ALA A 243 -5.20 -3.64 25.68
N LYS A 244 -5.48 -3.02 24.54
CA LYS A 244 -6.74 -3.11 23.81
C LYS A 244 -6.70 -4.28 22.82
N LEU A 245 -7.12 -5.47 23.24
CA LEU A 245 -7.04 -6.67 22.41
C LEU A 245 -7.94 -6.60 21.17
N ASN A 246 -9.10 -5.95 21.29
CA ASN A 246 -10.04 -5.73 20.19
C ASN A 246 -9.50 -4.79 19.09
N ASP A 247 -8.47 -3.98 19.39
CA ASP A 247 -7.87 -3.05 18.42
C ASP A 247 -6.55 -3.61 17.83
N ILE A 248 -6.26 -4.91 18.03
CA ILE A 248 -5.06 -5.55 17.48
C ILE A 248 -5.01 -5.39 15.96
N ARG A 249 -3.84 -5.02 15.43
CA ARG A 249 -3.70 -4.76 13.99
C ARG A 249 -2.28 -4.90 13.49
N ARG A 250 -2.18 -4.98 12.16
CA ARG A 250 -0.90 -4.92 11.44
C ARG A 250 -0.53 -3.48 11.15
N VAL A 251 0.70 -3.08 11.48
CA VAL A 251 1.27 -1.78 11.11
C VAL A 251 2.59 -1.97 10.35
N SER A 252 2.85 -1.10 9.37
CA SER A 252 4.17 -1.02 8.74
C SER A 252 5.23 -0.52 9.74
N VAL A 253 6.48 -0.97 9.60
CA VAL A 253 7.61 -0.43 10.36
C VAL A 253 7.74 1.10 10.22
N LYS A 254 7.31 1.69 9.09
CA LYS A 254 7.26 3.15 8.86
C LYS A 254 6.43 3.91 9.90
N ARG A 255 5.50 3.23 10.57
CA ARG A 255 4.59 3.80 11.57
C ARG A 255 5.15 3.77 12.99
N VAL A 256 6.27 3.06 13.22
CA VAL A 256 6.92 3.00 14.52
C VAL A 256 7.80 4.22 14.67
N VAL A 257 7.57 5.02 15.72
CA VAL A 257 8.27 6.31 15.90
C VAL A 257 9.46 6.15 16.83
N ARG A 258 9.25 5.62 18.04
CA ARG A 258 10.29 5.44 19.06
C ARG A 258 9.87 4.45 20.14
N PRO A 259 10.81 3.82 20.86
CA PRO A 259 10.48 3.06 22.06
C PRO A 259 9.77 3.93 23.10
N LEU A 260 8.87 3.30 23.85
CA LEU A 260 8.41 3.84 25.12
C LEU A 260 9.40 3.37 26.19
N CYS A 261 10.10 4.32 26.80
CA CYS A 261 11.16 4.02 27.75
C CYS A 261 10.70 4.14 29.21
N ASP A 262 11.34 3.36 30.07
CA ASP A 262 11.28 3.52 31.51
C ASP A 262 12.08 4.75 31.98
N LYS A 263 12.06 4.99 33.29
CA LYS A 263 12.83 6.09 33.91
C LYS A 263 14.35 5.98 33.69
N ALA A 264 14.86 4.79 33.38
CA ALA A 264 16.26 4.55 33.08
C ALA A 264 16.59 4.66 31.58
N GLY A 265 15.61 5.04 30.75
CA GLY A 265 15.78 5.19 29.30
C GLY A 265 15.73 3.86 28.53
N LYS A 266 15.45 2.73 29.19
CA LYS A 266 15.35 1.42 28.53
C LYS A 266 13.93 1.19 28.01
N THR A 267 13.81 0.53 26.86
CA THR A 267 12.49 0.16 26.31
C THR A 267 11.72 -0.70 27.32
N ILE A 268 10.49 -0.30 27.64
CA ILE A 268 9.61 -1.07 28.51
C ILE A 268 9.23 -2.36 27.79
N VAL A 269 9.43 -3.49 28.48
CA VAL A 269 9.05 -4.82 28.00
C VAL A 269 8.15 -5.45 29.05
N LEU A 270 7.02 -6.01 28.62
CA LEU A 270 6.09 -6.66 29.53
C LEU A 270 6.77 -7.78 30.33
N ASN A 271 6.34 -7.97 31.57
CA ASN A 271 6.80 -9.06 32.42
C ASN A 271 6.13 -10.41 32.00
N ALA A 272 6.54 -11.52 32.62
CA ALA A 272 6.03 -12.84 32.27
C ALA A 272 4.52 -13.00 32.54
N ALA A 273 4.04 -12.47 33.67
CA ALA A 273 2.63 -12.53 34.05
C ALA A 273 1.75 -11.74 33.09
N GLU A 274 2.13 -10.51 32.72
CA GLU A 274 1.43 -9.68 31.75
C GLU A 274 1.38 -10.34 30.36
N LYS A 275 2.50 -10.91 29.90
CA LYS A 275 2.54 -11.65 28.63
C LYS A 275 1.56 -12.81 28.64
N GLN A 276 1.51 -13.57 29.73
CA GLN A 276 0.61 -14.71 29.84
C GLN A 276 -0.85 -14.26 29.90
N ASN A 277 -1.14 -13.21 30.68
CA ASN A 277 -2.47 -12.65 30.80
C ASN A 277 -3.01 -12.16 29.45
N ILE A 278 -2.19 -11.47 28.66
CA ILE A 278 -2.54 -11.05 27.30
C ILE A 278 -2.82 -12.25 26.39
N LYS A 279 -1.99 -13.30 26.42
CA LYS A 279 -2.21 -14.49 25.59
C LYS A 279 -3.53 -15.19 25.93
N ASN A 280 -3.81 -15.36 27.22
CA ASN A 280 -5.03 -16.03 27.69
C ASN A 280 -6.27 -15.25 27.26
N ASN A 281 -6.30 -13.94 27.52
CA ASN A 281 -7.43 -13.09 27.14
C ASN A 281 -7.58 -12.94 25.61
N LEU A 282 -6.48 -12.96 24.85
CA LEU A 282 -6.56 -12.94 23.39
C LEU A 282 -7.13 -14.25 22.84
N LYS A 283 -6.78 -15.40 23.43
CA LYS A 283 -7.38 -16.69 23.08
C LYS A 283 -8.88 -16.66 23.33
N LEU A 284 -9.28 -16.20 24.52
CA LEU A 284 -10.68 -16.04 24.90
C LEU A 284 -11.44 -15.12 23.94
N TYR A 285 -10.87 -13.95 23.62
CA TYR A 285 -11.48 -12.97 22.73
C TYR A 285 -11.65 -13.49 21.29
N LEU A 286 -10.69 -14.25 20.76
CA LEU A 286 -10.72 -14.73 19.37
C LEU A 286 -11.56 -16.00 19.17
N PHE A 287 -11.58 -16.89 20.16
CA PHE A 287 -12.16 -18.23 20.02
C PHE A 287 -13.38 -18.47 20.90
N GLY A 288 -13.74 -17.54 21.79
CA GLY A 288 -14.99 -17.60 22.53
C GLY A 288 -15.15 -18.88 23.34
N GLU A 289 -14.18 -19.25 24.17
CA GLU A 289 -14.42 -20.27 25.21
C GLU A 289 -15.04 -19.59 26.43
N ASN A 290 -16.32 -19.21 26.31
CA ASN A 290 -17.33 -19.06 27.39
C ASN A 290 -18.50 -18.19 26.90
N GLU A 291 -19.39 -18.78 26.10
CA GLU A 291 -20.85 -18.68 26.26
C GLU A 291 -21.45 -20.06 25.99
#